data_AF-A0A0G4FVP4-F1
#
_entry.id   AF-A0A0G4FVP4-F1
#
_cell.length_a   1.000
_cell.length_b   1.000
_cell.length_c   1.000
_cell.angle_alpha   90.00
_cell.angle_beta   90.00
_cell.angle_gamma   90.00
#
_symmetry.space_group_name_H-M   'P 1'
#
loop_
_entity.id
_entity.type
_entity.pdbx_description
1 polymer ?
#
loop_
_entity_poly.entity_id
_entity_poly.type
_entity_poly.pdbx_seq_one_letter_code
_entity_poly.pdbx_strand_id
1 'polypeptide(L)'
;MWRDCSRPTEPGHHRCCRCSSRQLLKTVSQTNAGEKIFESSAWIAQTDCVDMALPAADDNRSYEDLLRNIHTIKTTNEDIIDGLNARMRENEKVVVGREMELQLNQRTLRWEPTWKDTKRPIRNIIREHRATVRLHDIKPIFDSANDKLDIDISRTTWLDDVERLNDQMAPIADKYRMFAGTGPSMEVLRQFEENYAGLQDALGALHAKTIHADLRAKQRECEAKIKRINEAMQQLKKSVEDLEYSADDQEWFLTGRL
;
A
#
# COMPACT_ATOMS: atom_id res chain seq x y z
N MET A 1 -40.20 17.16 41.86
CA MET A 1 -40.75 16.18 42.82
C MET A 1 -39.68 15.12 43.02
N TRP A 2 -38.98 15.18 44.15
CA TRP A 2 -37.85 14.29 44.47
C TRP A 2 -38.36 12.90 44.84
N ARG A 3 -37.63 11.85 44.45
CA ARG A 3 -37.70 10.55 45.12
C ARG A 3 -36.31 9.96 45.28
N ASP A 4 -36.01 9.65 46.54
CA ASP A 4 -34.90 8.85 47.02
C ASP A 4 -34.89 7.45 46.39
N CYS A 5 -33.70 6.91 46.10
CA CYS A 5 -33.43 5.48 46.11
C CYS A 5 -32.08 5.24 46.78
N SER A 6 -32.17 4.77 48.02
CA SER A 6 -31.09 4.21 48.82
C SER A 6 -30.55 2.90 48.21
N ARG A 7 -29.24 2.67 48.40
CA ARG A 7 -28.45 1.45 48.06
C ARG A 7 -28.87 0.21 48.91
N PRO A 8 -28.20 -0.97 48.83
CA PRO A 8 -27.67 -1.78 47.70
C PRO A 8 -28.00 -3.30 47.84
N THR A 9 -27.89 -4.10 46.77
CA THR A 9 -27.38 -5.50 46.84
C THR A 9 -27.13 -6.09 45.43
N GLU A 10 -25.95 -6.70 45.30
CA GLU A 10 -25.50 -7.71 44.33
C GLU A 10 -25.07 -7.34 42.88
N PRO A 11 -24.03 -8.04 42.36
CA PRO A 11 -23.32 -7.66 41.14
C PRO A 11 -23.89 -8.36 39.91
N GLY A 12 -23.92 -7.62 38.81
CA GLY A 12 -24.21 -8.16 37.49
C GLY A 12 -25.69 -8.07 37.15
N HIS A 13 -26.14 -6.89 36.73
CA HIS A 13 -27.21 -6.65 35.74
C HIS A 13 -27.31 -5.14 35.52
N HIS A 14 -26.70 -4.61 34.44
CA HIS A 14 -26.96 -3.25 34.02
C HIS A 14 -28.33 -3.18 33.32
N ARG A 15 -29.31 -2.59 34.01
CA ARG A 15 -30.58 -2.18 33.39
C ARG A 15 -30.33 -0.98 32.49
N CYS A 16 -30.58 -1.17 31.20
CA CYS A 16 -30.62 -0.11 30.20
C CYS A 16 -31.79 0.86 30.49
N CYS A 17 -31.48 2.13 30.68
CA CYS A 17 -32.46 3.20 30.80
C CYS A 17 -33.07 3.50 29.41
N ARG A 18 -34.40 3.47 29.35
CA ARG A 18 -35.23 3.93 28.23
C ARG A 18 -34.78 5.29 27.69
N CYS A 19 -34.53 5.37 26.38
CA CYS A 19 -34.72 6.61 25.63
C CYS A 19 -35.84 6.43 24.59
N SER A 20 -36.84 7.30 24.72
CA SER A 20 -38.02 7.43 23.89
C SER A 20 -37.71 8.31 22.68
N SER A 21 -38.11 7.89 21.47
CA SER A 21 -38.34 8.82 20.36
C SER A 21 -39.46 8.30 19.47
N ARG A 22 -40.64 8.90 19.65
CA ARG A 22 -41.76 8.91 18.69
C ARG A 22 -41.43 9.90 17.59
N GLN A 23 -41.61 9.52 16.32
CA GLN A 23 -42.03 10.48 15.30
C GLN A 23 -42.99 9.82 14.30
N LEU A 24 -44.07 10.57 14.04
CA LEU A 24 -45.22 10.25 13.20
C LEU A 24 -44.88 10.44 11.73
N LEU A 25 -45.22 9.46 10.89
CA LEU A 25 -45.30 9.62 9.44
C LEU A 25 -46.74 10.00 9.03
N LYS A 26 -46.89 11.07 8.26
CA LYS A 26 -48.03 11.31 7.36
C LYS A 26 -47.50 11.67 5.98
N THR A 27 -47.84 10.85 4.99
CA THR A 27 -47.92 11.14 3.56
C THR A 27 -49.09 12.14 3.33
N VAL A 28 -49.30 12.91 2.25
CA VAL A 28 -49.13 12.81 0.78
C VAL A 28 -49.21 14.25 0.24
N SER A 29 -48.65 14.57 -0.95
CA SER A 29 -49.33 15.43 -1.95
C SER A 29 -48.75 15.24 -3.35
N GLN A 30 -49.61 14.82 -4.28
CA GLN A 30 -49.41 14.90 -5.73
C GLN A 30 -49.71 16.32 -6.21
N THR A 31 -48.90 16.85 -7.13
CA THR A 31 -49.37 17.83 -8.12
C THR A 31 -48.73 17.61 -9.48
N ASN A 32 -49.58 17.78 -10.48
CA ASN A 32 -49.32 17.77 -11.92
C ASN A 32 -48.37 18.88 -12.36
N ALA A 33 -47.85 18.70 -13.57
CA ALA A 33 -47.01 19.59 -14.37
C ALA A 33 -45.50 19.39 -14.17
N GLY A 34 -44.86 19.05 -15.28
CA GLY A 34 -43.48 18.59 -15.34
C GLY A 34 -42.49 19.68 -14.98
N GLU A 35 -41.65 19.37 -14.00
CA GLU A 35 -40.35 19.96 -13.78
C GLU A 35 -39.49 18.90 -13.07
N LYS A 36 -38.28 18.66 -13.59
CA LYS A 36 -37.32 17.70 -13.01
C LYS A 36 -36.80 18.27 -11.69
N ILE A 37 -37.20 17.65 -10.57
CA ILE A 37 -36.60 17.90 -9.26
C ILE A 37 -35.56 16.81 -8.97
N PHE A 38 -34.40 17.27 -8.53
CA PHE A 38 -33.23 16.50 -8.11
C PHE A 38 -33.58 15.68 -6.85
N GLU A 39 -33.59 14.35 -6.95
CA GLU A 39 -33.77 13.47 -5.79
C GLU A 39 -32.50 13.47 -4.92
N SER A 40 -32.60 14.14 -3.77
CA SER A 40 -31.65 14.02 -2.67
C SER A 40 -31.91 12.70 -1.94
N SER A 41 -31.09 11.68 -2.21
CA SER A 41 -31.07 10.44 -1.41
C SER A 41 -30.52 10.73 -0.01
N ALA A 42 -31.42 10.91 0.96
CA ALA A 42 -31.07 10.85 2.37
C ALA A 42 -30.81 9.37 2.73
N TRP A 43 -29.55 8.99 2.86
CA TRP A 43 -29.17 7.73 3.49
C TRP A 43 -29.43 7.87 4.99
N ILE A 44 -30.52 7.27 5.47
CA ILE A 44 -30.75 7.06 6.90
C ILE A 44 -29.80 5.93 7.32
N ALA A 45 -28.64 6.30 7.87
CA ALA A 45 -27.77 5.37 8.55
C ALA A 45 -28.47 4.95 9.85
N GLN A 46 -29.00 3.73 9.85
CA GLN A 46 -29.49 3.06 11.02
C GLN A 46 -28.26 2.68 11.88
N THR A 47 -27.92 3.54 12.84
CA THR A 47 -26.96 3.19 13.89
C THR A 47 -27.64 2.23 14.84
N ASP A 48 -27.57 0.95 14.50
CA ASP A 48 -27.68 -0.10 15.51
C ASP A 48 -26.48 0.06 16.44
N CYS A 49 -26.75 0.42 17.69
CA CYS A 49 -25.78 0.36 18.77
C CYS A 49 -25.42 -1.11 19.02
N VAL A 50 -24.51 -1.63 18.20
CA VAL A 50 -23.78 -2.84 18.52
C VAL A 50 -22.86 -2.46 19.67
N ASP A 51 -23.11 -3.04 20.85
CA ASP A 51 -22.10 -3.17 21.90
C ASP A 51 -20.88 -3.85 21.27
N MET A 52 -19.97 -3.06 20.70
CA MET A 52 -18.64 -3.50 20.31
C MET A 52 -17.86 -3.70 21.60
N ALA A 53 -18.07 -4.84 22.24
CA ALA A 53 -17.02 -5.45 23.03
C ALA A 53 -15.85 -5.66 22.07
N LEU A 54 -14.90 -4.72 22.11
CA LEU A 54 -13.60 -4.88 21.48
C LEU A 54 -13.08 -6.25 21.89
N PRO A 55 -12.68 -7.13 20.94
CA PRO A 55 -12.03 -8.36 21.32
C PRO A 55 -10.79 -7.95 22.09
N ALA A 56 -10.73 -8.31 23.37
CA ALA A 56 -9.50 -8.24 24.13
C ALA A 56 -8.53 -9.17 23.41
N ALA A 57 -7.73 -8.61 22.50
CA ALA A 57 -6.54 -9.27 22.02
C ALA A 57 -5.76 -9.63 23.29
N ASP A 58 -5.64 -10.93 23.54
CA ASP A 58 -4.90 -11.52 24.66
C ASP A 58 -3.40 -11.31 24.40
N ASP A 59 -3.04 -10.04 24.40
CA ASP A 59 -1.72 -9.55 24.15
C ASP A 59 -1.10 -9.32 25.52
N ASN A 60 -0.56 -10.40 26.08
CA ASN A 60 0.16 -10.45 27.36
C ASN A 60 1.49 -9.67 27.34
N ARG A 61 1.71 -8.79 26.36
CA ARG A 61 2.89 -7.92 26.28
C ARG A 61 2.87 -6.91 27.42
N SER A 62 4.01 -6.79 28.08
CA SER A 62 4.21 -5.76 29.10
C SER A 62 4.15 -4.38 28.48
N TYR A 63 3.73 -3.40 29.27
CA TYR A 63 3.82 -1.98 28.94
C TYR A 63 5.23 -1.57 28.46
N GLU A 64 6.29 -2.06 29.13
CA GLU A 64 7.68 -1.77 28.73
C GLU A 64 8.06 -2.45 27.40
N ASP A 65 7.43 -3.59 27.07
CA ASP A 65 7.65 -4.26 25.78
C ASP A 65 7.04 -3.46 24.63
N LEU A 66 5.84 -2.89 24.82
CA LEU A 66 5.20 -2.03 23.83
C LEU A 66 6.05 -0.79 23.55
N LEU A 67 6.51 -0.08 24.59
CA LEU A 67 7.37 1.08 24.39
C LEU A 67 8.70 0.72 23.73
N ARG A 68 9.33 -0.38 24.14
CA ARG A 68 10.56 -0.84 23.48
C ARG A 68 10.32 -1.12 22.00
N ASN A 69 9.19 -1.73 21.65
CA ASN A 69 8.85 -2.00 20.26
C ASN A 69 8.57 -0.71 19.47
N ILE A 70 7.82 0.23 20.05
CA ILE A 70 7.59 1.56 19.47
C ILE A 70 8.92 2.26 19.15
N HIS A 71 9.85 2.30 20.11
CA HIS A 71 11.17 2.90 19.90
C HIS A 71 11.99 2.16 18.84
N THR A 72 11.88 0.82 18.77
CA THR A 72 12.56 0.02 17.74
C THR A 72 12.03 0.32 16.34
N ILE A 73 10.70 0.40 16.18
CA ILE A 73 10.07 0.74 14.90
C ILE A 73 10.40 2.18 14.51
N LYS A 74 10.34 3.13 15.44
CA LYS A 74 10.76 4.52 15.24
C LYS A 74 12.17 4.60 14.67
N THR A 75 13.14 3.96 15.32
CA THR A 75 14.54 3.99 14.86
C THR A 75 14.70 3.33 13.50
N THR A 76 13.99 2.23 13.23
CA THR A 76 13.99 1.61 11.90
C THR A 76 13.45 2.57 10.84
N ASN A 77 12.39 3.32 11.15
CA ASN A 77 11.84 4.32 10.25
C ASN A 77 12.82 5.47 10.03
N GLU A 78 13.47 5.97 11.09
CA GLU A 78 14.54 7.00 11.01
C GLU A 78 15.66 6.54 10.07
N ASP A 79 16.15 5.32 10.23
CA ASP A 79 17.21 4.75 9.38
C ASP A 79 16.79 4.71 7.90
N ILE A 80 15.53 4.34 7.60
CA ILE A 80 15.01 4.33 6.23
C ILE A 80 14.91 5.76 5.68
N ILE A 81 14.39 6.70 6.46
CA ILE A 81 14.23 8.10 6.08
C ILE A 81 15.60 8.73 5.81
N ASP A 82 16.57 8.57 6.72
CA ASP A 82 17.93 9.07 6.58
C ASP A 82 18.64 8.48 5.37
N GLY A 83 18.47 7.16 5.15
CA GLY A 83 18.97 6.49 3.96
C GLY A 83 18.40 7.08 2.66
N LEU A 84 17.09 7.33 2.61
CA LEU A 84 16.45 7.97 1.46
C LEU A 84 16.92 9.42 1.27
N ASN A 85 17.05 10.19 2.36
CA ASN A 85 17.52 11.57 2.36
C ASN A 85 18.99 11.70 1.93
N ALA A 86 19.87 10.79 2.35
CA ALA A 86 21.25 10.72 1.90
C ALA A 86 21.33 10.47 0.39
N ARG A 87 20.62 9.45 -0.11
CA ARG A 87 20.57 9.10 -1.54
C ARG A 87 19.97 10.22 -2.40
N MET A 88 19.02 10.98 -1.87
CA MET A 88 18.50 12.18 -2.53
C MET A 88 19.54 13.30 -2.64
N ARG A 89 20.33 13.54 -1.58
CA ARG A 89 21.41 14.54 -1.58
C ARG A 89 22.50 14.21 -2.59
N GLU A 90 22.79 12.93 -2.78
CA GLU A 90 23.74 12.43 -3.79
C GLU A 90 23.17 12.42 -5.22
N ASN A 91 21.90 12.76 -5.40
CA ASN A 91 21.20 12.71 -6.69
C ASN A 91 21.30 11.32 -7.36
N GLU A 92 21.19 10.26 -6.54
CA GLU A 92 21.30 8.88 -7.01
C GLU A 92 20.25 8.56 -8.09
N LYS A 93 20.69 7.86 -9.14
CA LYS A 93 19.82 7.38 -10.21
C LYS A 93 19.52 5.89 -10.02
N VAL A 94 18.26 5.60 -9.71
CA VAL A 94 17.76 4.24 -9.50
C VAL A 94 17.27 3.65 -10.83
N VAL A 95 17.55 2.36 -11.06
CA VAL A 95 17.01 1.61 -12.19
C VAL A 95 15.54 1.31 -11.94
N VAL A 96 14.67 1.92 -12.74
CA VAL A 96 13.20 1.76 -12.63
C VAL A 96 12.63 0.77 -13.66
N GLY A 97 13.43 0.42 -14.66
CA GLY A 97 13.00 -0.42 -15.77
C GLY A 97 14.18 -0.87 -16.61
N ARG A 98 13.90 -1.84 -17.49
CA ARG A 98 14.81 -2.31 -18.52
C ARG A 98 14.08 -2.28 -19.85
N GLU A 99 14.70 -1.65 -20.82
CA GLU A 99 14.25 -1.66 -22.20
C GLU A 99 15.02 -2.73 -22.97
N MET A 100 14.31 -3.47 -23.81
CA MET A 100 14.88 -4.51 -24.65
C MET A 100 14.92 -3.99 -26.08
N GLU A 101 16.11 -3.92 -26.66
CA GLU A 101 16.30 -3.62 -28.06
C GLU A 101 16.72 -4.90 -28.80
N LEU A 102 15.99 -5.22 -29.87
CA LEU A 102 16.22 -6.41 -30.69
C LEU A 102 17.01 -6.04 -31.93
N GLN A 103 18.15 -6.70 -32.12
CA GLN A 103 18.98 -6.51 -33.31
C GLN A 103 19.13 -7.84 -34.04
N LEU A 104 18.91 -7.80 -35.36
CA LEU A 104 19.15 -8.96 -36.22
C LEU A 104 20.64 -9.03 -36.55
N ASN A 105 21.31 -10.05 -36.03
CA ASN A 105 22.68 -10.32 -36.40
C ASN A 105 22.70 -10.90 -37.83
N GLN A 106 23.14 -10.12 -38.80
CA GLN A 106 23.14 -10.50 -40.22
C GLN A 106 24.02 -11.72 -40.53
N ARG A 107 25.06 -11.99 -39.71
CA ARG A 107 25.95 -13.15 -39.93
C ARG A 107 25.31 -14.45 -39.45
N THR A 108 24.65 -14.42 -38.30
CA THR A 108 24.04 -15.61 -37.70
C THR A 108 22.56 -15.76 -38.09
N LEU A 109 21.97 -14.71 -38.69
CA LEU A 109 20.54 -14.56 -38.97
C LEU A 109 19.69 -14.84 -37.73
N ARG A 110 20.13 -14.35 -36.56
CA ARG A 110 19.44 -14.50 -35.27
C ARG A 110 19.15 -13.15 -34.66
N TRP A 111 17.99 -13.04 -34.03
CA TRP A 111 17.65 -11.91 -33.19
C TRP A 111 18.39 -12.02 -31.85
N GLU A 112 19.16 -10.99 -31.52
CA GLU A 112 19.91 -10.88 -30.27
C GLU A 112 19.33 -9.74 -29.42
N PRO A 113 18.93 -10.02 -28.16
CA PRO A 113 18.46 -8.97 -27.27
C PRO A 113 19.63 -8.19 -26.67
N THR A 114 19.51 -6.88 -26.68
CA THR A 114 20.33 -5.98 -25.87
C THR A 114 19.43 -5.30 -24.84
N TRP A 115 19.93 -5.20 -23.60
CA TRP A 115 19.17 -4.67 -22.47
C TRP A 115 19.75 -3.34 -22.02
N LYS A 116 18.90 -2.33 -21.90
CA LYS A 116 19.28 -1.00 -21.42
C LYS A 116 18.52 -0.67 -20.15
N ASP A 117 19.25 -0.32 -19.09
CA ASP A 117 18.66 0.13 -17.84
C ASP A 117 18.07 1.54 -17.99
N THR A 118 16.78 1.68 -17.68
CA THR A 118 16.11 2.98 -17.56
C THR A 118 16.32 3.49 -16.15
N LYS A 119 17.12 4.55 -16.01
CA LYS A 119 17.46 5.15 -14.71
C LYS A 119 16.68 6.43 -14.48
N ARG A 120 16.17 6.64 -13.26
CA ARG A 120 15.49 7.87 -12.84
C ARG A 120 16.08 8.38 -11.51
N PRO A 121 16.17 9.69 -11.29
CA PRO A 121 16.57 10.23 -9.99
C PRO A 121 15.63 9.76 -8.88
N ILE A 122 16.19 9.35 -7.74
CA ILE A 122 15.41 8.85 -6.58
C ILE A 122 14.38 9.87 -6.09
N ARG A 123 14.73 11.16 -6.10
CA ARG A 123 13.83 12.29 -5.84
C ARG A 123 12.50 12.19 -6.59
N ASN A 124 12.54 11.78 -7.87
CA ASN A 124 11.32 11.71 -8.68
C ASN A 124 10.44 10.54 -8.25
N ILE A 125 11.05 9.41 -7.86
CA ILE A 125 10.34 8.23 -7.35
C ILE A 125 9.64 8.57 -6.03
N ILE A 126 10.33 9.24 -5.11
CA ILE A 126 9.78 9.68 -3.83
C ILE A 126 8.64 10.69 -4.05
N ARG A 127 8.84 11.70 -4.90
CA ARG A 127 7.81 12.71 -5.21
C ARG A 127 6.55 12.12 -5.85
N GLU A 128 6.68 11.03 -6.60
CA GLU A 128 5.57 10.31 -7.24
C GLU A 128 4.95 9.25 -6.32
N HIS A 129 5.54 8.98 -5.16
CA HIS A 129 5.03 8.00 -4.22
C HIS A 129 3.71 8.46 -3.60
N ARG A 130 2.71 7.58 -3.64
CA ARG A 130 1.36 7.83 -3.12
C ARG A 130 0.95 6.61 -2.29
N ALA A 131 1.49 6.48 -1.09
CA ALA A 131 1.00 5.51 -0.12
C ALA A 131 -0.04 6.19 0.76
N THR A 132 -1.20 5.56 0.87
CA THR A 132 -2.21 5.93 1.86
C THR A 132 -1.83 5.24 3.16
N VAL A 133 -1.42 6.01 4.16
CA VAL A 133 -1.25 5.50 5.53
C VAL A 133 -2.53 5.78 6.28
N ARG A 134 -3.09 4.75 6.93
CA ARG A 134 -4.23 4.91 7.82
C ARG A 134 -3.69 4.97 9.24
N LEU A 135 -3.81 6.13 9.88
CA LEU A 135 -3.36 6.35 11.23
C LEU A 135 -4.57 6.50 12.15
N HIS A 136 -4.43 5.99 13.36
CA HIS A 136 -5.34 6.23 14.47
C HIS A 136 -5.20 7.68 14.90
N ASP A 137 -6.35 8.39 14.99
CA ASP A 137 -6.43 9.72 15.60
C ASP A 137 -6.35 9.56 17.13
N ILE A 138 -5.12 9.59 17.64
CA ILE A 138 -4.85 9.45 19.08
C ILE A 138 -5.07 10.82 19.72
N LYS A 139 -6.16 10.96 20.47
CA LYS A 139 -6.45 12.16 21.25
C LYS A 139 -5.64 12.12 22.55
N PRO A 140 -4.63 12.98 22.72
CA PRO A 140 -3.82 12.97 23.93
C PRO A 140 -4.66 13.38 25.13
N ILE A 141 -4.55 12.61 26.21
CA ILE A 141 -5.25 12.88 27.46
C ILE A 141 -4.44 13.86 28.33
N PHE A 142 -3.12 13.94 28.12
CA PHE A 142 -2.19 14.73 28.92
C PHE A 142 -2.24 16.22 28.61
N ASP A 143 -1.98 16.59 27.35
CA ASP A 143 -1.88 17.98 26.93
C ASP A 143 -2.51 18.16 25.55
N SER A 144 -3.83 18.35 25.54
CA SER A 144 -4.60 18.51 24.29
C SER A 144 -4.14 19.70 23.42
N ALA A 145 -3.38 20.65 23.97
CA ALA A 145 -2.85 21.79 23.23
C ALA A 145 -1.49 21.48 22.58
N ASN A 146 -0.58 20.80 23.30
CA ASN A 146 0.78 20.55 22.81
C ASN A 146 0.99 19.15 22.19
N ASP A 147 0.13 18.18 22.50
CA ASP A 147 0.26 16.80 22.00
C ASP A 147 -0.63 16.52 20.79
N LYS A 148 -1.27 17.56 20.22
CA LYS A 148 -2.12 17.39 19.05
C LYS A 148 -1.27 16.94 17.85
N LEU A 149 -1.47 15.69 17.43
CA LEU A 149 -0.88 15.15 16.22
C LEU A 149 -1.70 15.59 15.01
N ASP A 150 -1.05 16.33 14.12
CA ASP A 150 -1.57 16.52 12.77
C ASP A 150 -1.29 15.27 11.96
N ILE A 151 -2.32 14.43 11.74
CA ILE A 151 -2.21 13.16 11.02
C ILE A 151 -2.35 13.32 9.50
N ASP A 152 -2.52 14.55 9.00
CA ASP A 152 -2.62 14.77 7.57
C ASP A 152 -1.25 14.52 6.90
N ILE A 153 -1.26 13.58 5.96
CA ILE A 153 -0.10 13.27 5.11
C ILE A 153 -0.41 13.79 3.71
N SER A 154 0.35 14.80 3.28
CA SER A 154 0.22 15.38 1.96
C SER A 154 0.82 14.48 0.89
N ARG A 155 0.26 14.57 -0.31
CA ARG A 155 0.81 13.91 -1.50
C ARG A 155 2.08 14.58 -2.01
N THR A 156 2.33 15.85 -1.68
CA THR A 156 3.48 16.60 -2.22
C THR A 156 4.71 16.53 -1.32
N THR A 157 4.50 16.38 -0.02
CA THR A 157 5.53 16.39 1.03
C THR A 157 5.49 15.09 1.85
N TRP A 158 5.11 13.99 1.20
CA TRP A 158 4.83 12.71 1.88
C TRP A 158 5.96 12.24 2.79
N LEU A 159 7.22 12.32 2.35
CA LEU A 159 8.36 11.86 3.16
C LEU A 159 8.57 12.79 4.37
N ASP A 160 8.47 14.10 4.17
CA ASP A 160 8.61 15.11 5.24
C ASP A 160 7.49 14.95 6.29
N ASP A 161 6.26 14.64 5.84
CA ASP A 161 5.11 14.42 6.73
C ASP A 161 5.28 13.12 7.55
N VAL A 162 5.81 12.07 6.93
CA VAL A 162 6.13 10.80 7.60
C VAL A 162 7.26 10.98 8.62
N GLU A 163 8.31 11.73 8.27
CA GLU A 163 9.41 12.09 9.18
C GLU A 163 8.88 12.86 10.40
N ARG A 164 8.09 13.91 10.16
CA ARG A 164 7.44 14.68 11.23
C ARG A 164 6.61 13.80 12.15
N LEU A 165 5.78 12.90 11.60
CA LEU A 165 4.92 12.02 12.39
C LEU A 165 5.74 11.01 13.21
N ASN A 166 6.80 10.45 12.63
CA ASN A 166 7.70 9.53 13.30
C ASN A 166 8.41 10.20 14.50
N ASP A 167 8.74 11.49 14.38
CA ASP A 167 9.38 12.25 15.46
C ASP A 167 8.38 12.68 16.55
N GLN A 168 7.17 13.09 16.16
CA GLN A 168 6.19 13.65 17.08
C GLN A 168 5.50 12.59 17.96
N MET A 169 5.32 11.37 17.46
CA MET A 169 4.58 10.33 18.19
C MET A 169 5.34 9.77 19.40
N ALA A 170 6.68 9.68 19.35
CA ALA A 170 7.48 9.02 20.39
C ALA A 170 7.46 9.77 21.73
N PRO A 171 7.70 11.09 21.76
CA PRO A 171 7.61 11.86 22.99
C PRO A 171 6.22 11.79 23.64
N ILE A 172 5.17 11.67 22.83
CA ILE A 172 3.79 11.51 23.33
C ILE A 172 3.59 10.12 23.90
N ALA A 173 4.06 9.07 23.22
CA ALA A 173 4.00 7.69 23.72
C ALA A 173 4.74 7.55 25.07
N ASP A 174 5.91 8.18 25.23
CA ASP A 174 6.69 8.14 26.46
C ASP A 174 5.97 8.76 27.67
N LYS A 175 5.06 9.73 27.47
CA LYS A 175 4.25 10.31 28.56
C LYS A 175 3.36 9.25 29.21
N TYR A 176 2.91 8.25 28.46
CA TYR A 176 2.08 7.16 28.98
C TYR A 176 2.82 6.26 30.00
N ARG A 177 4.14 6.44 30.18
CA ARG A 177 4.89 5.84 31.30
C ARG A 177 4.34 6.18 32.67
N MET A 178 3.76 7.37 32.81
CA MET A 178 3.19 7.83 34.08
C MET A 178 1.97 7.00 34.52
N PHE A 179 1.35 6.23 33.62
CA PHE A 179 0.18 5.41 33.91
C PHE A 179 0.48 3.93 34.17
N ALA A 180 1.75 3.52 34.18
CA ALA A 180 2.21 2.19 34.64
C ALA A 180 1.37 0.99 34.12
N GLY A 181 0.91 1.03 32.86
CA GLY A 181 0.20 -0.08 32.25
C GLY A 181 -1.29 -0.21 32.62
N THR A 182 -1.96 0.87 33.03
CA THR A 182 -3.44 0.86 33.08
C THR A 182 -4.03 0.43 31.73
N GLY A 183 -5.18 -0.26 31.74
CA GLY A 183 -5.86 -0.72 30.52
C GLY A 183 -6.01 0.37 29.43
N PRO A 184 -6.48 1.59 29.77
CA PRO A 184 -6.54 2.69 28.81
C PRO A 184 -5.19 3.14 28.26
N SER A 185 -4.13 3.16 29.09
CA SER A 185 -2.78 3.51 28.61
C SER A 185 -2.19 2.45 27.68
N MET A 186 -2.46 1.16 27.94
CA MET A 186 -2.02 0.07 27.07
C MET A 186 -2.68 0.16 25.70
N GLU A 187 -3.97 0.47 25.65
CA GLU A 187 -4.71 0.63 24.40
C GLU A 187 -4.16 1.79 23.54
N VAL A 188 -3.88 2.93 24.17
CA VAL A 188 -3.27 4.07 23.44
C VAL A 188 -1.87 3.73 22.92
N LEU A 189 -1.07 3.00 23.71
CA LEU A 189 0.25 2.55 23.25
C LEU A 189 0.17 1.57 22.09
N ARG A 190 -0.83 0.68 22.07
CA ARG A 190 -1.09 -0.19 20.91
C ARG A 190 -1.44 0.62 19.66
N GLN A 191 -2.26 1.65 19.79
CA GLN A 191 -2.57 2.54 18.66
C GLN A 191 -1.32 3.29 18.15
N PHE A 192 -0.42 3.69 19.05
CA PHE A 192 0.89 4.24 18.64
C PHE A 192 1.73 3.21 17.88
N GLU A 193 1.82 1.99 18.41
CA GLU A 193 2.52 0.89 17.75
C GLU A 193 1.95 0.62 16.34
N GLU A 194 0.63 0.56 16.20
CA GLU A 194 -0.06 0.38 14.91
C GLU A 194 0.22 1.54 13.95
N ASN A 195 0.25 2.78 14.45
CA ASN A 195 0.63 3.95 13.65
C ASN A 195 2.08 3.84 13.14
N TYR A 196 3.02 3.48 14.01
CA TYR A 196 4.42 3.28 13.64
C TYR A 196 4.60 2.15 12.63
N ALA A 197 3.90 1.03 12.80
CA ALA A 197 3.90 -0.07 11.86
C ALA A 197 3.33 0.35 10.50
N GLY A 198 2.24 1.14 10.49
CA GLY A 198 1.67 1.69 9.25
C GLY A 198 2.63 2.61 8.51
N LEU A 199 3.39 3.44 9.22
CA LEU A 199 4.46 4.24 8.62
C LEU A 199 5.60 3.36 8.10
N GLN A 200 6.01 2.34 8.86
CA GLN A 200 7.07 1.40 8.48
C GLN A 200 6.74 0.64 7.21
N ASP A 201 5.50 0.13 7.08
CA ASP A 201 5.05 -0.56 5.88
C ASP A 201 5.11 0.35 4.64
N ALA A 202 4.68 1.59 4.79
CA ALA A 202 4.69 2.56 3.70
C ALA A 202 6.12 2.98 3.32
N LEU A 203 6.99 3.21 4.30
CA LEU A 203 8.41 3.47 4.11
C LEU A 203 9.12 2.27 3.48
N GLY A 204 8.81 1.05 3.92
CA GLY A 204 9.33 -0.19 3.34
C GLY A 204 8.92 -0.36 1.89
N ALA A 205 7.66 -0.06 1.55
CA ALA A 205 7.19 -0.08 0.18
C ALA A 205 7.86 0.98 -0.70
N LEU A 206 8.13 2.17 -0.17
CA LEU A 206 8.93 3.20 -0.84
C LEU A 206 10.37 2.73 -1.03
N HIS A 207 11.01 2.25 0.04
CA HIS A 207 12.38 1.78 0.03
C HIS A 207 12.58 0.66 -0.99
N ALA A 208 11.69 -0.32 -1.03
CA ALA A 208 11.68 -1.41 -2.01
C ALA A 208 11.58 -0.90 -3.46
N LYS A 209 10.81 0.17 -3.74
CA LYS A 209 10.76 0.80 -5.07
C LYS A 209 12.05 1.51 -5.46
N THR A 210 12.86 1.91 -4.47
CA THR A 210 14.15 2.56 -4.68
C THR A 210 15.33 1.59 -4.69
N ILE A 211 15.12 0.36 -4.24
CA ILE A 211 16.06 -0.75 -4.44
C ILE A 211 15.83 -1.31 -5.85
N HIS A 212 16.89 -1.80 -6.50
CA HIS A 212 16.82 -2.42 -7.82
C HIS A 212 15.62 -3.37 -7.91
N ALA A 213 14.60 -2.99 -8.69
CA ALA A 213 13.47 -3.86 -8.95
C ALA A 213 14.00 -5.17 -9.53
N ASP A 214 13.58 -6.32 -8.99
CA ASP A 214 13.93 -7.62 -9.54
C ASP A 214 13.19 -7.81 -10.88
N LEU A 215 13.75 -7.24 -11.95
CA LEU A 215 13.20 -7.27 -13.30
C LEU A 215 13.51 -8.60 -14.02
N ARG A 216 14.12 -9.58 -13.32
CA ARG A 216 14.58 -10.84 -13.91
C ARG A 216 13.44 -11.68 -14.45
N ALA A 217 12.27 -11.68 -13.81
CA ALA A 217 11.13 -12.49 -14.25
C ALA A 217 10.65 -12.09 -15.66
N LYS A 218 10.41 -10.80 -15.89
CA LYS A 218 10.00 -10.27 -17.20
C LYS A 218 11.11 -10.41 -18.25
N GLN A 219 12.36 -10.22 -17.85
CA GLN A 219 13.51 -10.44 -18.72
C GLN A 219 13.56 -11.87 -19.25
N ARG A 220 13.45 -12.88 -18.37
CA ARG A 220 13.42 -14.30 -18.75
C ARG A 220 12.25 -14.62 -19.69
N GLU A 221 11.08 -14.04 -19.46
CA GLU A 221 9.92 -14.22 -20.34
C GLU A 221 10.21 -13.69 -21.76
N CYS A 222 10.84 -12.52 -21.86
CA CYS A 222 11.21 -11.94 -23.15
C CYS A 222 12.30 -12.76 -23.86
N GLU A 223 13.34 -13.20 -23.13
CA GLU A 223 14.39 -14.08 -23.65
C GLU A 223 13.81 -15.40 -24.18
N ALA A 224 12.84 -15.99 -23.47
CA ALA A 224 12.15 -17.19 -23.92
C ALA A 224 11.34 -16.95 -25.21
N LYS A 225 10.68 -15.80 -25.36
CA LYS A 225 9.96 -15.44 -26.61
C LYS A 225 10.92 -15.28 -27.78
N ILE A 226 12.06 -14.62 -27.59
CA ILE A 226 13.08 -14.46 -28.62
C ILE A 226 13.65 -15.79 -29.05
N LYS A 227 13.91 -16.69 -28.09
CA LYS A 227 14.36 -18.05 -28.39
C LYS A 227 13.39 -18.76 -29.33
N ARG A 228 12.07 -18.69 -29.06
CA ARG A 228 11.05 -19.28 -29.95
C ARG A 228 11.04 -18.67 -31.35
N ILE A 229 11.21 -17.34 -31.46
CA ILE A 229 11.30 -16.65 -32.76
C ILE A 229 12.52 -17.15 -33.55
N ASN A 230 13.67 -17.24 -32.89
CA ASN A 230 14.90 -17.74 -33.52
C ASN A 230 14.77 -19.20 -33.96
N GLU A 231 14.13 -20.05 -33.15
CA GLU A 231 13.85 -21.45 -33.51
C GLU A 231 12.92 -21.54 -34.73
N ALA A 232 11.84 -20.75 -34.76
CA ALA A 232 10.92 -20.72 -35.91
C ALA A 232 11.60 -20.23 -37.19
N MET A 233 12.45 -19.21 -37.11
CA MET A 233 13.22 -18.73 -38.26
C MET A 233 14.20 -19.78 -38.80
N GLN A 234 14.86 -20.54 -37.92
CA GLN A 234 15.76 -21.61 -38.34
C GLN A 234 15.00 -22.76 -39.00
N GLN A 235 13.82 -23.11 -38.49
CA GLN A 235 12.94 -24.09 -39.13
C GLN A 235 12.47 -23.63 -40.51
N LEU A 236 12.05 -22.37 -40.64
CA LEU A 236 11.68 -21.78 -41.93
C LEU A 236 12.85 -21.81 -42.92
N LYS A 237 14.03 -21.37 -42.48
CA LYS A 237 15.25 -21.41 -43.30
C LYS A 237 15.51 -22.82 -43.83
N LYS A 238 15.50 -23.82 -42.94
CA LYS A 238 15.70 -25.22 -43.34
C LYS A 238 14.64 -25.70 -44.33
N SER A 239 13.36 -25.38 -44.11
CA SER A 239 12.29 -25.78 -45.02
C SER A 239 12.40 -25.16 -46.42
N VAL A 240 12.98 -23.95 -46.52
CA VAL A 240 13.25 -23.31 -47.82
C VAL A 240 14.45 -23.97 -48.50
N GLU A 241 15.53 -24.22 -47.78
CA GLU A 241 16.71 -24.93 -48.30
C GLU A 241 16.35 -26.35 -48.79
N ASP A 242 15.50 -27.07 -48.06
CA ASP A 242 15.00 -28.40 -48.43
C ASP A 242 14.14 -28.36 -49.73
N LEU A 243 13.46 -27.24 -50.01
CA LEU A 243 12.67 -27.05 -51.24
C LEU A 243 13.55 -26.68 -52.46
N GLU A 244 14.60 -25.87 -52.26
CA GLU A 244 15.56 -25.52 -53.33
C GLU A 244 16.36 -26.75 -53.79
N TYR A 245 16.78 -27.61 -52.87
CA TYR A 245 17.47 -28.87 -53.22
C TYR A 245 16.59 -29.88 -53.98
N SER A 246 15.26 -29.83 -53.80
CA SER A 246 14.33 -30.71 -54.53
C SER A 246 14.07 -30.26 -55.97
N ALA A 247 14.35 -29.00 -56.31
CA ALA A 247 14.14 -28.47 -57.67
C ALA A 247 15.29 -28.84 -58.61
N ASP A 248 16.53 -28.86 -58.11
CA ASP A 248 17.72 -29.22 -58.89
C ASP A 248 17.79 -30.74 -59.20
N ASP A 249 17.21 -31.58 -58.35
CA ASP A 249 17.11 -33.03 -58.62
C ASP A 249 16.01 -33.40 -59.66
N GLN A 250 15.18 -32.43 -60.09
CA GLN A 250 14.18 -32.65 -61.16
C GLN A 250 14.70 -32.39 -62.58
N GLU A 251 15.92 -31.85 -62.76
CA GLU A 251 16.47 -31.60 -64.10
C GLU A 251 16.96 -32.89 -64.81
N TRP A 252 17.10 -34.01 -64.08
CA TRP A 252 17.54 -35.30 -64.65
C TRP A 252 16.44 -36.16 -65.29
N PHE A 253 15.17 -35.74 -65.23
CA PHE A 253 14.05 -36.50 -65.81
C PHE A 253 13.63 -36.06 -67.23
N LEU A 254 14.23 -35.01 -67.82
CA LEU A 254 13.81 -34.48 -69.13
C LEU A 254 14.79 -34.66 -70.30
N THR A 255 15.94 -35.34 -70.12
CA THR A 255 16.85 -35.67 -71.23
C THR A 255 16.91 -37.16 -71.57
N GLY A 256 15.77 -37.85 -71.49
CA GLY A 256 15.61 -39.25 -71.90
C GLY A 256 14.68 -39.40 -73.10
N ARG A 257 15.27 -39.65 -74.28
CA ARG A 257 14.68 -40.05 -75.59
C ARG A 257 14.04 -38.94 -76.43
N LEU A 258 14.69 -38.63 -77.55
CA LEU A 258 14.48 -39.34 -78.83
C LEU A 258 15.81 -39.49 -79.58
#